data_AF-C3Y059-F1
#
_entry.id   AF-C3Y059-F1
#
_cell.length_a   1.000
_cell.length_b   1.000
_cell.length_c   1.000
_cell.angle_alpha   90.00
_cell.angle_beta   90.00
_cell.angle_gamma   90.00
#
_symmetry.space_group_name_H-M   'P 1'
#
loop_
_entity.id
_entity.type
_entity.pdbx_description
1 polymer ?
#
loop_
_entity_poly.entity_id
_entity_poly.type
_entity_poly.pdbx_seq_one_letter_code
_entity_poly.pdbx_strand_id
1 'polypeptide(L)'
;KVDIPSAKRLAKRLYNLDGFKKSDVARHLSKKNEFNRLVAQEYLAHFDFSGHQLDIALRTFLKAFSLTGETQERERVLMHFSHRYHECNPAMCGSEDAVHTLTCALMLLNTDLHGQHGGKRMTLTAFIDNLSGLNDGNNFNKDTLKVS
;
A
#
# COMPACT_ATOMS: atom_id res chain seq x y z
N LYS A 1 -22.86 -0.50 -16.61
CA LYS A 1 -22.56 -1.69 -15.78
C LYS A 1 -21.10 -2.06 -16.03
N VAL A 2 -20.26 -2.10 -15.01
CA VAL A 2 -18.83 -2.38 -15.18
C VAL A 2 -18.60 -3.86 -15.47
N ASP A 3 -17.76 -4.16 -16.45
CA ASP A 3 -17.41 -5.52 -16.87
C ASP A 3 -16.34 -6.12 -15.95
N ILE A 4 -16.81 -6.79 -14.89
CA ILE A 4 -15.97 -7.45 -13.88
C ILE A 4 -15.07 -8.54 -14.50
N PRO A 5 -15.57 -9.45 -15.36
CA PRO A 5 -14.71 -10.45 -16.02
C PRO A 5 -13.55 -9.83 -16.79
N SER A 6 -13.76 -8.72 -17.50
CA SER A 6 -12.68 -8.03 -18.21
C SER A 6 -11.70 -7.35 -17.27
N ALA A 7 -12.17 -6.77 -16.15
CA ALA A 7 -11.29 -6.19 -15.14
C ALA A 7 -10.38 -7.25 -14.51
N LYS A 8 -10.94 -8.42 -14.11
CA LYS A 8 -10.19 -9.57 -13.60
C LYS A 8 -9.12 -10.08 -14.57
N ARG A 9 -9.49 -10.21 -15.86
CA ARG A 9 -8.56 -10.66 -16.90
C ARG A 9 -7.40 -9.68 -17.07
N LEU A 10 -7.69 -8.38 -17.10
CA LEU A 10 -6.65 -7.36 -17.21
C LEU A 10 -5.75 -7.33 -15.96
N ALA A 11 -6.33 -7.38 -14.76
CA ALA A 11 -5.59 -7.44 -13.49
C ALA A 11 -4.60 -8.61 -13.47
N LYS A 12 -5.04 -9.81 -13.84
CA LYS A 12 -4.18 -11.00 -13.93
C LYS A 12 -3.02 -10.82 -14.91
N ARG A 13 -3.28 -10.22 -16.08
CA ARG A 13 -2.23 -9.93 -17.08
C ARG A 13 -1.23 -8.89 -16.60
N LEU A 14 -1.71 -7.84 -15.92
CA LEU A 14 -0.84 -6.84 -15.29
C LEU A 14 0.03 -7.47 -14.19
N TYR A 15 -0.53 -8.34 -13.36
CA TYR A 15 0.20 -9.03 -12.28
C TYR A 15 1.31 -9.93 -12.83
N ASN A 16 1.02 -10.71 -13.87
CA ASN A 16 1.98 -11.61 -14.52
C ASN A 16 2.91 -10.90 -15.53
N LEU A 17 2.75 -9.58 -15.74
CA LEU A 17 3.42 -8.82 -16.79
C LEU A 17 3.26 -9.43 -18.20
N ASP A 18 2.10 -10.03 -18.47
CA ASP A 18 1.77 -10.67 -19.75
C ASP A 18 1.45 -9.63 -20.83
N GLY A 19 2.51 -9.22 -21.56
CA GLY A 19 2.44 -8.17 -22.57
C GLY A 19 2.47 -6.75 -21.98
N PHE A 20 2.89 -6.59 -20.73
CA PHE A 20 2.96 -5.31 -20.03
C PHE A 20 4.33 -5.09 -19.39
N LYS A 21 4.79 -3.84 -19.34
CA LYS A 21 5.96 -3.44 -18.56
C LYS A 21 5.52 -3.02 -17.16
N LYS A 22 6.47 -3.02 -16.22
CA LYS A 22 6.25 -2.51 -14.85
C LYS A 22 5.72 -1.06 -14.82
N SER A 23 6.11 -0.23 -15.78
CA SER A 23 5.60 1.15 -15.92
C SER A 23 4.12 1.21 -16.32
N ASP A 24 3.62 0.21 -17.04
CA ASP A 24 2.22 0.18 -17.48
C ASP A 24 1.29 -0.13 -16.32
N VAL A 25 1.74 -0.98 -15.39
CA VAL A 25 0.97 -1.34 -14.18
C VAL A 25 0.59 -0.09 -13.39
N ALA A 26 1.57 0.76 -13.03
CA ALA A 26 1.30 2.00 -12.29
C ALA A 26 0.26 2.89 -12.99
N ARG A 27 0.37 3.04 -14.31
CA ARG A 27 -0.56 3.83 -15.13
C ARG A 27 -1.98 3.27 -15.12
N HIS A 28 -2.15 1.95 -15.02
CA HIS A 28 -3.48 1.35 -14.90
C HIS A 28 -4.07 1.52 -13.51
N LEU A 29 -3.25 1.40 -12.47
CA LEU A 29 -3.64 1.54 -11.07
C LEU A 29 -3.92 3.00 -10.65
N SER A 30 -3.34 3.99 -11.35
CA SER A 30 -3.51 5.42 -11.01
C SER A 30 -4.77 6.08 -11.61
N LYS A 31 -5.51 5.39 -12.50
CA LYS A 31 -6.67 5.96 -13.20
C LYS A 31 -7.91 6.06 -12.32
N LYS A 32 -8.65 7.16 -12.45
CA LYS A 32 -9.83 7.49 -11.61
C LYS A 32 -11.13 6.80 -12.04
N ASN A 33 -11.20 6.25 -13.25
CA ASN A 33 -12.44 5.67 -13.77
C ASN A 33 -12.80 4.36 -13.03
N GLU A 34 -14.09 4.01 -13.05
CA GLU A 34 -14.64 2.87 -12.29
C GLU A 34 -14.03 1.53 -12.70
N PHE A 35 -13.81 1.33 -14.01
CA PHE A 35 -13.19 0.10 -14.52
C PHE A 35 -11.76 -0.07 -14.00
N ASN A 36 -10.94 0.98 -14.01
CA ASN A 36 -9.57 0.95 -13.52
C ASN A 36 -9.49 0.79 -12.00
N ARG A 37 -10.43 1.36 -11.26
CA ARG A 37 -10.56 1.09 -9.81
C ARG A 37 -10.81 -0.40 -9.55
N LEU A 38 -11.70 -1.03 -10.32
CA LEU A 38 -11.94 -2.46 -10.22
C LEU A 38 -10.71 -3.29 -10.64
N VAL A 39 -10.03 -2.91 -11.73
CA VAL A 39 -8.76 -3.54 -12.13
C VAL A 39 -7.73 -3.45 -11.02
N ALA A 40 -7.65 -2.31 -10.30
CA ALA A 40 -6.74 -2.17 -9.18
C ALA A 40 -7.13 -3.09 -8.01
N GLN A 41 -8.40 -3.14 -7.63
CA GLN A 41 -8.88 -4.07 -6.60
C GLN A 41 -8.54 -5.53 -6.93
N GLU A 42 -8.84 -5.96 -8.16
CA GLU A 42 -8.54 -7.32 -8.63
C GLU A 42 -7.03 -7.58 -8.76
N TYR A 43 -6.23 -6.57 -9.12
CA TYR A 43 -4.77 -6.69 -9.15
C TYR A 43 -4.21 -6.92 -7.75
N LEU A 44 -4.70 -6.14 -6.77
CA LEU A 44 -4.26 -6.26 -5.39
C LEU A 44 -4.78 -7.53 -4.69
N ALA A 45 -5.88 -8.11 -5.17
CA ALA A 45 -6.36 -9.41 -4.70
C ALA A 45 -5.35 -10.56 -4.92
N HIS A 46 -4.39 -10.39 -5.83
CA HIS A 46 -3.28 -11.33 -6.03
C HIS A 46 -2.18 -11.24 -4.96
N PHE A 47 -2.24 -10.25 -4.07
CA PHE A 47 -1.33 -10.12 -2.95
C PHE A 47 -2.03 -10.61 -1.68
N ASP A 48 -1.38 -11.54 -0.99
CA ASP A 48 -1.73 -11.93 0.36
C ASP A 48 -0.81 -11.19 1.33
N PHE A 49 -1.40 -10.27 2.10
CA PHE A 49 -0.68 -9.49 3.12
C PHE A 49 -1.02 -9.95 4.54
N SER A 50 -1.78 -11.03 4.71
CA SER A 50 -2.18 -11.48 6.03
C SER A 50 -0.95 -11.85 6.86
N GLY A 51 -0.90 -11.33 8.09
CA GLY A 51 0.21 -11.54 9.03
C GLY A 51 1.51 -10.83 8.68
N HIS A 52 1.56 -10.07 7.57
CA HIS A 52 2.74 -9.28 7.21
C HIS A 52 2.69 -7.91 7.90
N GLN A 53 3.85 -7.40 8.32
CA GLN A 53 3.97 -6.01 8.74
C GLN A 53 3.77 -5.06 7.55
N LEU A 54 3.30 -3.84 7.85
CA LEU A 54 2.93 -2.85 6.84
C LEU A 54 4.07 -2.51 5.87
N ASP A 55 5.30 -2.34 6.38
CA ASP A 55 6.46 -2.03 5.54
C ASP A 55 6.86 -3.22 4.65
N ILE A 56 6.74 -4.45 5.15
CA ILE A 56 7.04 -5.67 4.37
C ILE A 56 6.01 -5.85 3.24
N ALA A 57 4.72 -5.68 3.56
CA ALA A 57 3.65 -5.71 2.56
C ALA A 57 3.85 -4.61 1.50
N LEU A 58 4.14 -3.38 1.93
CA LEU A 58 4.39 -2.25 1.03
C LEU A 58 5.60 -2.49 0.13
N ARG A 59 6.72 -2.99 0.68
CA ARG A 59 7.91 -3.34 -0.11
C ARG A 59 7.60 -4.44 -1.12
N THR A 60 6.79 -5.42 -0.76
CA THR A 60 6.39 -6.51 -1.65
C THR A 60 5.55 -5.97 -2.81
N PHE A 61 4.57 -5.12 -2.51
CA PHE A 61 3.74 -4.44 -3.50
C PHE A 61 4.57 -3.56 -4.46
N LEU A 62 5.45 -2.71 -3.92
CA LEU A 62 6.27 -1.78 -4.71
C LEU A 62 7.40 -2.49 -5.48
N LYS A 63 7.73 -3.75 -5.20
CA LYS A 63 8.65 -4.55 -6.02
C LYS A 63 8.00 -5.05 -7.31
N ALA A 64 6.68 -5.22 -7.32
CA ALA A 64 5.94 -5.78 -8.45
C ALA A 64 5.91 -4.82 -9.66
N PHE A 65 5.96 -3.51 -9.43
CA PHE A 65 5.92 -2.49 -10.47
C PHE A 65 6.75 -1.25 -10.10
N SER A 66 6.95 -0.34 -11.04
CA SER A 66 7.63 0.93 -10.76
C SER A 66 6.58 1.99 -10.44
N LEU A 67 6.55 2.50 -9.21
CA LEU A 67 5.64 3.57 -8.78
C LEU A 67 6.07 4.91 -9.40
N THR A 68 5.72 5.10 -10.68
CA THR A 68 5.95 6.30 -11.46
C THR A 68 4.65 7.10 -11.63
N GLY A 69 4.75 8.41 -11.77
CA GLY A 69 3.61 9.30 -11.96
C GLY A 69 3.67 10.53 -11.05
N GLU A 70 2.69 11.41 -11.20
CA GLU A 70 2.56 12.60 -10.34
C GLU A 70 2.16 12.21 -8.90
N THR A 71 2.34 13.12 -7.95
CA THR A 71 2.02 12.88 -6.54
C THR A 71 0.60 12.32 -6.35
N GLN A 72 -0.40 12.90 -7.01
CA GLN A 72 -1.80 12.45 -6.93
C GLN A 72 -2.07 11.08 -7.56
N GLU A 73 -1.24 10.67 -8.53
CA GLU A 73 -1.33 9.34 -9.14
C GLU A 73 -0.74 8.29 -8.21
N ARG A 74 0.43 8.60 -7.62
CA ARG A 74 1.09 7.73 -6.66
C ARG A 74 0.23 7.51 -5.43
N GLU A 75 -0.35 8.58 -4.89
CA GLU A 75 -1.27 8.53 -3.76
C GLU A 75 -2.46 7.59 -4.02
N ARG A 76 -3.01 7.60 -5.24
CA ARG A 76 -4.11 6.70 -5.61
C ARG A 76 -3.72 5.24 -5.61
N VAL A 77 -2.53 4.93 -6.11
CA VAL A 77 -1.98 3.57 -6.06
C VAL A 77 -1.80 3.13 -4.60
N LEU A 78 -1.36 4.04 -3.72
CA LEU A 78 -1.22 3.76 -2.29
C LEU A 78 -2.56 3.59 -1.58
N MET A 79 -3.62 4.32 -1.96
CA MET A 79 -4.97 4.10 -1.42
C MET A 79 -5.44 2.67 -1.68
N HIS A 80 -5.25 2.15 -2.90
CA HIS A 80 -5.59 0.76 -3.20
C HIS A 80 -4.82 -0.23 -2.33
N PHE A 81 -3.53 0.02 -2.10
CA PHE A 81 -2.70 -0.79 -1.18
C PHE A 81 -3.24 -0.76 0.24
N SER A 82 -3.58 0.42 0.77
CA SER A 82 -4.10 0.59 2.12
C SER A 82 -5.39 -0.19 2.34
N HIS A 83 -6.32 -0.11 1.38
CA HIS A 83 -7.55 -0.92 1.37
C HIS A 83 -7.23 -2.40 1.48
N ARG A 84 -6.40 -2.94 0.57
CA ARG A 84 -6.07 -4.36 0.54
C ARG A 84 -5.35 -4.82 1.81
N TYR A 85 -4.42 -4.02 2.32
CA TYR A 85 -3.71 -4.36 3.55
C TYR A 85 -4.67 -4.41 4.75
N HIS A 86 -5.61 -3.46 4.85
CA HIS A 86 -6.63 -3.46 5.89
C HIS A 86 -7.56 -4.67 5.77
N GLU A 87 -8.01 -5.03 4.56
CA GLU A 87 -8.81 -6.25 4.33
C GLU A 87 -8.09 -7.53 4.80
N CYS A 88 -6.79 -7.63 4.55
CA CYS A 88 -5.98 -8.77 4.99
C CYS A 88 -5.66 -8.75 6.50
N ASN A 89 -5.72 -7.58 7.15
CA ASN A 89 -5.28 -7.36 8.52
C ASN A 89 -6.25 -6.43 9.31
N PRO A 90 -7.54 -6.78 9.44
CA PRO A 90 -8.55 -5.87 10.01
C PRO A 90 -8.29 -5.53 11.49
N ALA A 91 -7.54 -6.37 12.21
CA ALA A 91 -7.20 -6.16 13.62
C ALA A 91 -5.99 -5.23 13.84
N MET A 92 -5.20 -4.92 12.81
CA MET A 92 -3.95 -4.14 12.97
C MET A 92 -4.18 -2.64 13.14
N CYS A 93 -5.18 -2.09 12.46
CA CYS A 93 -5.47 -0.66 12.47
C CYS A 93 -6.98 -0.46 12.51
N GLY A 94 -7.45 0.50 13.30
CA GLY A 94 -8.89 0.74 13.52
C GLY A 94 -9.66 1.21 12.28
N SER A 95 -8.98 1.66 11.23
CA SER A 95 -9.59 2.08 9.96
C SER A 95 -8.61 1.97 8.78
N GLU A 96 -9.15 1.92 7.56
CA GLU A 96 -8.39 2.05 6.32
C GLU A 96 -7.61 3.36 6.25
N ASP A 97 -8.22 4.48 6.70
CA ASP A 97 -7.59 5.80 6.71
C ASP A 97 -6.32 5.83 7.59
N ALA A 98 -6.33 5.10 8.70
CA ALA A 98 -5.14 4.95 9.55
C ALA A 98 -4.03 4.19 8.81
N VAL A 99 -4.37 3.10 8.12
CA VAL A 99 -3.41 2.36 7.27
C VAL A 99 -2.86 3.25 6.16
N HIS A 100 -3.70 4.08 5.55
CA HIS A 100 -3.29 5.00 4.50
C HIS A 100 -2.32 6.07 5.01
N THR A 101 -2.65 6.69 6.15
CA THR A 101 -1.79 7.68 6.81
C THR A 101 -0.42 7.08 7.14
N LEU A 102 -0.39 5.86 7.70
CA LEU A 102 0.85 5.14 7.99
C LEU A 102 1.65 4.82 6.72
N THR A 103 0.97 4.41 5.65
CA THR A 103 1.58 4.09 4.36
C THR A 103 2.24 5.34 3.74
N CYS A 104 1.54 6.47 3.75
CA CYS A 104 2.06 7.74 3.25
C CYS A 104 3.26 8.22 4.07
N ALA A 105 3.20 8.10 5.40
CA ALA A 105 4.33 8.42 6.26
C ALA A 105 5.55 7.52 5.99
N LEU A 106 5.35 6.21 5.81
CA LEU A 106 6.40 5.28 5.39
C LEU A 106 7.03 5.68 4.05
N MET A 107 6.23 6.15 3.10
CA MET A 107 6.73 6.62 1.80
C MET A 107 7.54 7.92 1.92
N LEU A 108 7.12 8.85 2.78
CA LEU A 108 7.87 10.07 3.07
C LEU A 108 9.20 9.75 3.76
N LEU A 109 9.20 8.89 4.78
CA LEU A 109 10.39 8.45 5.50
C LEU A 109 11.40 7.74 4.60
N ASN A 110 10.94 6.86 3.70
CA ASN A 110 11.82 6.19 2.75
C ASN A 110 12.34 7.14 1.65
N THR A 111 11.59 8.19 1.28
CA THR A 111 12.04 9.19 0.31
C THR A 111 13.12 10.10 0.91
N ASP A 112 12.96 10.47 2.18
CA ASP A 112 13.95 11.28 2.93
C ASP A 112 15.26 10.51 3.16
N LEU A 113 15.18 9.19 3.38
CA LEU A 113 16.33 8.29 3.53
C LEU A 113 17.21 8.17 2.27
N HIS A 114 16.68 8.47 1.09
CA HIS A 114 17.42 8.52 -0.18
C HIS A 114 17.69 9.96 -0.66
N GLY A 115 17.22 10.97 0.09
CA GLY A 115 17.36 12.39 -0.22
C GLY A 115 18.48 13.08 0.55
N GLN A 116 19.75 12.71 0.30
CA GLN A 116 20.94 13.53 0.61
C GLN A 116 21.05 14.22 2.00
N HIS A 117 20.35 13.76 3.04
CA HIS A 117 20.50 14.29 4.40
C HIS A 117 20.53 13.13 5.38
N GLY A 118 21.67 12.97 6.06
CA GLY A 118 21.98 11.90 7.01
C GLY A 118 21.15 11.94 8.30
N GLY A 119 19.83 11.95 8.19
CA GLY A 119 18.88 11.87 9.29
C GLY A 119 18.72 10.42 9.78
N LYS A 120 18.69 10.26 11.12
CA LYS A 120 18.52 8.97 11.82
C LYS A 120 17.45 8.09 11.18
N ARG A 121 17.76 6.80 11.00
CA ARG A 121 16.78 5.76 10.66
C ARG A 121 15.73 5.68 11.77
N MET A 122 14.59 6.33 11.60
CA MET A 122 13.43 6.07 12.45
C MET A 122 12.82 4.75 11.98
N THR A 123 12.84 3.75 12.86
CA THR A 123 12.21 2.46 12.58
C THR A 123 10.69 2.63 12.57
N LEU A 124 9.98 1.83 11.78
CA LEU A 124 8.52 1.82 11.76
C LEU A 124 7.94 1.67 13.18
N THR A 125 8.59 0.89 14.04
CA THR A 125 8.26 0.77 15.46
C THR A 125 8.32 2.10 16.21
N ALA A 126 9.40 2.87 16.04
CA ALA A 126 9.53 4.19 16.67
C ALA A 126 8.52 5.21 16.11
N PHE A 127 8.12 5.06 14.85
CA PHE A 127 7.08 5.89 14.24
C PHE A 127 5.67 5.52 14.74
N ILE A 128 5.36 4.24 14.87
CA ILE A 128 4.11 3.75 15.46
C ILE A 128 4.00 4.15 16.94
N ASP A 129 5.10 4.07 17.70
CA ASP A 129 5.14 4.56 19.08
C ASP A 129 4.90 6.08 19.15
N ASN A 130 5.44 6.86 18.21
CA ASN A 130 5.16 8.30 18.12
C ASN A 130 3.70 8.61 17.72
N LEU A 131 3.05 7.73 16.93
CA LEU A 131 1.66 7.88 16.52
C LEU A 131 0.64 7.32 17.52
N SER A 132 1.08 6.55 18.52
CA SER A 132 0.22 6.05 19.60
C SER A 132 -0.48 7.17 20.39
N GLY A 133 0.03 8.41 20.31
CA GLY A 133 -0.60 9.61 20.87
C GLY A 133 -1.57 10.36 19.95
N LEU A 134 -1.74 9.94 18.69
CA LEU A 134 -2.57 10.64 17.69
C LEU A 134 -3.87 9.90 17.32
N ASN A 135 -4.08 8.70 17.85
CA ASN A 135 -5.24 7.84 17.54
C ASN A 135 -6.36 7.99 18.58
N ASP A 136 -6.97 9.18 18.68
CA ASP A 136 -8.20 9.46 19.48
C ASP A 136 -8.28 8.74 20.86
N GLY A 137 -7.15 8.61 21.57
CA GLY A 137 -7.07 7.97 22.88
C GLY A 137 -7.10 6.43 22.91
N ASN A 138 -7.13 5.73 21.78
CA ASN A 138 -7.04 4.27 21.73
C ASN A 138 -5.65 3.78 21.28
N ASN A 139 -4.93 3.19 22.23
CA ASN A 139 -3.62 2.58 22.04
C ASN A 139 -3.66 1.48 20.96
N PHE A 140 -2.71 1.51 20.03
CA PHE A 140 -2.41 0.35 19.18
C PHE A 140 -1.95 -0.80 20.08
N ASN A 141 -2.55 -1.99 19.89
CA ASN A 141 -2.29 -3.14 20.74
C ASN A 141 -0.84 -3.62 20.54
N LYS A 142 -0.02 -3.41 21.58
CA LYS A 142 1.42 -3.72 21.61
C LYS A 142 1.73 -5.22 21.49
N ASP A 143 0.73 -6.09 21.69
CA ASP A 143 0.90 -7.54 21.67
C ASP A 143 1.08 -8.15 20.28
N THR A 144 0.81 -7.42 19.19
CA THR A 144 1.06 -7.95 17.83
C THR A 144 2.54 -7.93 17.42
N LEU A 145 3.44 -7.49 18.30
CA LEU A 145 4.86 -7.25 18.02
C LEU A 145 5.81 -8.31 18.59
N LYS A 146 5.36 -9.55 18.81
CA LYS A 146 6.30 -10.64 19.08
C LYS A 146 6.77 -11.29 17.79
N VAL A 147 7.95 -10.85 17.37
CA VAL A 147 8.81 -11.45 16.35
C VAL A 147 9.05 -12.93 16.68
N SER A 148 8.82 -13.80 15.71
CA SER A 148 9.46 -15.10 15.58
C SER A 148 10.18 -15.15 14.25
#